data_AF-A0A661NUA5-F1
#
_entry.id   AF-A0A661NUA5-F1
#
_cell.length_a   1.000
_cell.length_b   1.000
_cell.length_c   1.000
_cell.angle_alpha   90.00
_cell.angle_beta   90.00
_cell.angle_gamma   90.00
#
_symmetry.space_group_name_H-M   'P 1'
#
loop_
_entity.id
_entity.type
_entity.pdbx_description
1 polymer ?
#
loop_
_entity_poly.entity_id
_entity_poly.type
_entity_poly.pdbx_seq_one_letter_code
_entity_poly.pdbx_strand_id
1 'polypeptide(L)'
;MKGKLLVLAGMLLSLPGGTPAAAGETGAHLALQRGLYLQYTRGDAREALRAYQQAAAEPALAEAALLRRQELLQVLGRGSESESLLALAGVPARLQDTLGQARLLPGQCEVVGRLDLQAVLKSRFVGQLEVKDQIEAGGIKLEELRRKLGFDPFSDISAVSFCATLAENPAGEMPVDNWLVVVEGRFPGFEPGALASLLGDRGQDSFTIKRRRLQGTDTLQIRLPLDQDPRRMQTVAVARPDEKLLLVGQPRTLECALAARAGRVAGLWGNRALRPVLERIPGGTTLWVAAMPGHMFDKLKKAGAVTGLPAKLPELDGLLLTVTLGRDIVVSAATRASDAESARLLADLTRGLLAVARLAPLDDELVRQVLGSIKVEAKDLDLQASVRVPGELVEREMKLERQQRQKKRVQRIKLHLVMKPGEKKTLRHQACSQAGKISLEKITTRPRGVVDCRVDTAGRLALTALKPGLARVEIDCGPGTSMKVEVEVGP
;
A
#
# COMPACT_ATOMS: atom_id res chain seq x y z
N MET A 1 -28.62 -46.74 62.70
CA MET A 1 -29.36 -46.80 61.41
C MET A 1 -28.37 -46.54 60.28
N LYS A 2 -28.36 -47.43 59.26
CA LYS A 2 -28.00 -47.26 57.82
C LYS A 2 -26.86 -46.25 57.48
N GLY A 3 -25.81 -46.55 56.73
CA GLY A 3 -25.47 -47.71 55.91
C GLY A 3 -24.30 -47.36 54.96
N LYS A 4 -23.54 -48.40 54.59
CA LYS A 4 -22.43 -48.48 53.62
C LYS A 4 -22.78 -48.01 52.19
N LEU A 5 -21.78 -47.54 51.43
CA LEU A 5 -21.30 -47.99 50.07
C LEU A 5 -20.28 -46.93 49.54
N LEU A 6 -19.04 -47.16 49.08
CA LEU A 6 -18.31 -48.19 48.30
C LEU A 6 -18.32 -47.98 46.76
N VAL A 7 -17.20 -47.44 46.27
CA VAL A 7 -16.44 -47.67 45.01
C VAL A 7 -17.10 -48.45 43.87
N LEU A 8 -17.01 -47.91 42.64
CA LEU A 8 -16.68 -48.69 41.43
C LEU A 8 -16.25 -47.81 40.24
N ALA A 9 -15.14 -48.19 39.63
CA ALA A 9 -14.60 -47.68 38.37
C ALA A 9 -15.08 -48.53 37.19
N GLY A 10 -15.13 -47.92 36.01
CA GLY A 10 -14.87 -48.58 34.72
C GLY A 10 -16.08 -49.08 33.93
N MET A 11 -16.42 -48.37 32.85
CA MET A 11 -16.77 -49.01 31.57
C MET A 11 -16.67 -48.01 30.41
N LEU A 12 -15.98 -48.46 29.36
CA LEU A 12 -15.82 -47.81 28.07
C LEU A 12 -17.17 -47.54 27.38
N LEU A 13 -17.35 -46.33 26.85
CA LEU A 13 -18.10 -46.11 25.62
C LEU A 13 -17.30 -45.15 24.71
N SER A 14 -16.61 -45.78 23.76
CA SER A 14 -16.18 -45.19 22.50
C SER A 14 -17.41 -44.63 21.77
N LEU A 15 -17.57 -43.31 21.73
CA LEU A 15 -18.55 -42.67 20.86
C LEU A 15 -18.04 -42.71 19.42
N PRO A 16 -18.87 -43.13 18.44
CA PRO A 16 -18.49 -43.16 17.04
C PRO A 16 -18.20 -41.75 16.54
N GLY A 17 -17.15 -41.61 15.74
CA GLY A 17 -16.74 -40.35 15.14
C GLY A 17 -17.91 -39.69 14.39
N GLY A 18 -18.42 -38.59 14.96
CA GLY A 18 -19.36 -37.73 14.28
C GLY A 18 -18.71 -37.21 13.00
N THR A 19 -19.39 -37.41 11.87
CA THR A 19 -19.00 -36.80 10.61
C THR A 19 -19.00 -35.28 10.76
N PRO A 20 -18.00 -34.56 10.23
CA PRO A 20 -17.88 -33.09 10.39
C PRO A 20 -19.10 -32.31 9.88
N ALA A 21 -19.97 -32.92 9.07
CA ALA A 21 -21.25 -32.36 8.64
C ALA A 21 -22.22 -32.09 9.80
N ALA A 22 -22.33 -32.99 10.78
CA ALA A 22 -23.29 -32.85 11.89
C ALA A 22 -22.93 -31.70 12.86
N ALA A 23 -21.64 -31.35 12.96
CA ALA A 23 -21.18 -30.23 13.77
C ALA A 23 -21.51 -28.87 13.12
N GLY A 24 -21.50 -28.79 11.78
CA GLY A 24 -21.87 -27.60 11.02
C GLY A 24 -23.36 -27.28 11.15
N GLU A 25 -24.22 -28.28 10.95
CA GLU A 25 -25.68 -28.13 11.05
C GLU A 25 -26.13 -27.65 12.44
N THR A 26 -25.55 -28.23 13.49
CA THR A 26 -25.88 -27.85 14.88
C THR A 26 -25.50 -26.39 15.17
N GLY A 27 -24.35 -25.92 14.65
CA GLY A 27 -23.91 -24.53 14.79
C GLY A 27 -24.83 -23.54 14.07
N ALA A 28 -25.27 -23.88 12.86
CA ALA A 28 -26.15 -23.03 12.07
C ALA A 28 -27.56 -22.91 12.68
N HIS A 29 -28.10 -23.99 13.23
CA HIS A 29 -29.36 -23.96 13.98
C HIS A 29 -29.27 -23.04 15.22
N LEU A 30 -28.18 -23.14 15.99
CA LEU A 30 -27.94 -22.27 17.14
C LEU A 30 -27.82 -20.80 16.72
N ALA A 31 -27.16 -20.52 15.59
CA ALA A 31 -27.07 -19.17 15.04
C ALA A 31 -28.46 -18.62 14.64
N LEU A 32 -29.32 -19.43 14.01
CA LEU A 32 -30.68 -19.02 13.66
C LEU A 32 -31.51 -18.71 14.91
N GLN A 33 -31.48 -19.60 15.91
CA GLN A 33 -32.17 -19.39 17.19
C GLN A 33 -31.68 -18.15 17.92
N ARG A 34 -30.35 -17.94 17.96
CA ARG A 34 -29.75 -16.73 18.53
C ARG A 34 -30.23 -15.48 17.81
N GLY A 35 -30.32 -15.50 16.47
CA GLY A 35 -30.85 -14.39 15.68
C GLY A 35 -32.28 -14.02 16.05
N LEU A 36 -33.16 -15.02 16.16
CA LEU A 36 -34.54 -14.84 16.59
C LEU A 36 -34.64 -14.24 17.99
N TYR A 37 -33.88 -14.76 18.94
CA TYR A 37 -33.83 -14.22 20.31
C TYR A 37 -33.35 -12.77 20.34
N LEU A 38 -32.30 -12.44 19.59
CA LEU A 38 -31.76 -11.08 19.53
C LEU A 38 -32.74 -10.10 18.90
N GLN A 39 -33.43 -10.51 17.83
CA GLN A 39 -34.43 -9.69 17.16
C GLN A 39 -35.67 -9.45 18.04
N TYR A 40 -36.30 -10.52 18.52
CA TYR A 40 -37.62 -10.43 19.15
C TYR A 40 -37.58 -10.22 20.66
N THR A 41 -36.51 -10.62 21.34
CA THR A 41 -36.41 -10.51 22.80
C THR A 41 -35.51 -9.36 23.24
N ARG A 42 -34.31 -9.23 22.64
CA ARG A 42 -33.36 -8.18 23.04
C ARG A 42 -33.46 -6.88 22.25
N GLY A 43 -34.06 -6.90 21.06
CA GLY A 43 -34.05 -5.77 20.14
C GLY A 43 -32.66 -5.41 19.62
N ASP A 44 -31.69 -6.33 19.68
CA ASP A 44 -30.33 -6.11 19.16
C ASP A 44 -30.27 -6.54 17.69
N ALA A 45 -30.70 -5.63 16.83
CA ALA A 45 -30.79 -5.89 15.39
C ALA A 45 -29.44 -6.20 14.74
N ARG A 46 -28.34 -5.62 15.24
CA ARG A 46 -27.00 -5.82 14.65
C ARG A 46 -26.50 -7.23 14.90
N GLU A 47 -26.60 -7.71 16.14
CA GLU A 47 -26.21 -9.08 16.47
C GLU A 47 -27.19 -10.09 15.84
N ALA A 48 -28.47 -9.75 15.73
CA ALA A 48 -29.46 -10.61 15.05
C ALA A 48 -29.11 -10.82 13.56
N LEU A 49 -28.77 -9.75 12.82
CA LEU A 49 -28.36 -9.85 11.42
C LEU A 49 -27.09 -10.71 11.24
N ARG A 50 -26.11 -10.60 12.14
CA ARG A 50 -24.90 -11.44 12.11
C ARG A 50 -25.24 -12.91 12.32
N ALA A 51 -26.12 -13.19 13.29
CA ALA A 51 -26.54 -14.55 13.60
C ALA A 51 -27.32 -15.19 12.43
N TYR A 52 -28.19 -14.43 11.77
CA TYR A 52 -28.85 -14.88 10.53
C TYR A 52 -27.86 -15.12 9.40
N GLN A 53 -26.83 -14.29 9.25
CA GLN A 53 -25.84 -14.51 8.21
C GLN A 53 -24.97 -15.75 8.45
N GLN A 54 -24.65 -16.05 9.72
CA GLN A 54 -23.97 -17.28 10.09
C GLN A 54 -24.85 -18.50 9.81
N ALA A 55 -26.13 -18.44 10.17
CA ALA A 55 -27.09 -19.50 9.85
C ALA A 55 -27.25 -19.70 8.33
N ALA A 56 -27.18 -18.61 7.55
CA ALA A 56 -27.32 -18.67 6.10
C ALA A 56 -26.14 -19.29 5.36
N ALA A 57 -25.03 -19.58 6.06
CA ALA A 57 -23.92 -20.34 5.50
C ALA A 57 -24.27 -21.84 5.30
N GLU A 58 -25.29 -22.35 6.02
CA GLU A 58 -25.78 -23.72 5.91
C GLU A 58 -26.93 -23.79 4.89
N PRO A 59 -26.82 -24.56 3.79
CA PRO A 59 -27.85 -24.61 2.74
C PRO A 59 -29.25 -24.96 3.26
N ALA A 60 -29.36 -25.85 4.24
CA ALA A 60 -30.64 -26.25 4.82
C ALA A 60 -31.36 -25.11 5.58
N LEU A 61 -30.63 -24.09 6.03
CA LEU A 61 -31.16 -22.97 6.81
C LEU A 61 -31.08 -21.63 6.08
N ALA A 62 -30.47 -21.60 4.89
CA ALA A 62 -30.25 -20.39 4.12
C ALA A 62 -31.54 -19.62 3.86
N GLU A 63 -32.60 -20.30 3.40
CA GLU A 63 -33.87 -19.65 3.10
C GLU A 63 -34.51 -19.01 4.34
N ALA A 64 -34.64 -19.77 5.44
CA ALA A 64 -35.22 -19.28 6.69
C ALA A 64 -34.42 -18.12 7.29
N ALA A 65 -33.09 -18.22 7.28
CA ALA A 65 -32.21 -17.19 7.79
C ALA A 65 -32.26 -15.91 6.94
N LEU A 66 -32.29 -16.04 5.61
CA LEU A 66 -32.43 -14.91 4.69
C LEU A 66 -33.79 -14.22 4.81
N LEU A 67 -34.87 -14.98 4.99
CA LEU A 67 -36.21 -14.45 5.22
C LEU A 67 -36.24 -13.59 6.50
N ARG A 68 -35.75 -14.11 7.62
CA ARG A 68 -35.68 -13.37 8.90
C ARG A 68 -34.79 -12.15 8.80
N ARG A 69 -33.69 -12.26 8.06
CA ARG A 69 -32.83 -11.11 7.73
C ARG A 69 -33.64 -10.04 7.01
N GLN A 70 -34.38 -10.41 5.97
CA GLN A 70 -35.18 -9.47 5.17
C GLN A 70 -36.29 -8.81 6.00
N GLU A 71 -36.99 -9.56 6.84
CA GLU A 71 -37.99 -9.01 7.77
C GLU A 71 -37.37 -7.98 8.72
N LEU A 72 -36.25 -8.32 9.36
CA LEU A 72 -35.55 -7.41 10.26
C LEU A 72 -35.12 -6.12 9.54
N LEU A 73 -34.66 -6.25 8.30
CA LEU A 73 -34.28 -5.11 7.46
C LEU A 73 -35.47 -4.24 7.05
N GLN A 74 -36.66 -4.82 6.85
CA GLN A 74 -37.88 -4.06 6.60
C GLN A 74 -38.30 -3.27 7.85
N VAL A 75 -38.20 -3.88 9.03
CA VAL A 75 -38.55 -3.23 10.32
C VAL A 75 -37.61 -2.07 10.65
N LEU A 76 -36.32 -2.19 10.32
CA LEU A 76 -35.34 -1.11 10.52
C LEU A 76 -35.54 0.09 9.58
N GLY A 77 -36.44 0.01 8.60
CA GLY A 77 -36.70 1.07 7.63
C GLY A 77 -35.53 1.37 6.69
N ARG A 78 -35.68 2.36 5.80
CA ARG A 78 -34.64 2.84 4.88
C ARG A 78 -33.79 3.96 5.50
N GLY A 79 -33.33 3.78 6.73
CA GLY A 79 -32.37 4.68 7.37
C GLY A 79 -30.94 4.42 6.92
N SER A 80 -30.04 5.40 7.07
CA SER A 80 -28.61 5.25 6.75
C SER A 80 -27.94 4.13 7.55
N GLU A 81 -28.41 3.84 8.77
CA GLU A 81 -27.95 2.70 9.58
C GLU A 81 -28.37 1.36 8.97
N SER A 82 -29.60 1.25 8.46
CA SER A 82 -30.13 0.06 7.79
C SER A 82 -29.36 -0.23 6.50
N GLU A 83 -29.04 0.80 5.70
CA GLU A 83 -28.18 0.66 4.51
C GLU A 83 -26.75 0.23 4.85
N SER A 84 -26.21 0.72 5.96
CA SER A 84 -24.87 0.34 6.45
C SER A 84 -24.84 -1.11 6.92
N LEU A 85 -25.89 -1.55 7.62
CA LEU A 85 -26.07 -2.93 8.07
C LEU A 85 -26.33 -3.89 6.90
N LEU A 86 -27.12 -3.47 5.90
CA LEU A 86 -27.32 -4.18 4.63
C LEU A 86 -26.01 -4.35 3.86
N ALA A 87 -25.20 -3.30 3.80
CA ALA A 87 -23.93 -3.35 3.11
C ALA A 87 -22.97 -4.34 3.80
N LEU A 88 -22.87 -4.30 5.13
CA LEU A 88 -22.06 -5.24 5.89
C LEU A 88 -22.56 -6.69 5.76
N ALA A 89 -23.87 -6.89 5.79
CA ALA A 89 -24.46 -8.22 5.67
C ALA A 89 -24.46 -8.76 4.22
N GLY A 90 -24.33 -7.87 3.24
CA GLY A 90 -24.29 -8.21 1.83
C GLY A 90 -22.94 -8.69 1.32
N VAL A 91 -21.87 -8.62 2.13
CA VAL A 91 -20.53 -9.06 1.71
C VAL A 91 -20.47 -10.60 1.71
N PRO A 92 -20.27 -11.25 0.55
CA PRO A 92 -20.05 -12.68 0.47
C PRO A 92 -18.90 -13.10 1.40
N ALA A 93 -19.03 -14.22 2.12
CA ALA A 93 -18.02 -14.68 3.07
C ALA A 93 -16.60 -14.74 2.46
N ARG A 94 -16.48 -15.21 1.21
CA ARG A 94 -15.21 -15.24 0.44
C ARG A 94 -14.51 -13.87 0.30
N LEU A 95 -15.29 -12.78 0.28
CA LEU A 95 -14.78 -11.43 0.14
C LEU A 95 -14.49 -10.76 1.48
N GLN A 96 -14.99 -11.30 2.59
CA GLN A 96 -14.71 -10.75 3.91
C GLN A 96 -13.22 -10.81 4.24
N ASP A 97 -12.57 -11.95 3.96
CA ASP A 97 -11.14 -12.12 4.17
C ASP A 97 -10.31 -11.27 3.18
N THR A 98 -10.78 -11.21 1.94
CA THR A 98 -10.08 -10.51 0.84
C THR A 98 -10.13 -8.99 1.00
N LEU A 99 -11.26 -8.43 1.44
CA LEU A 99 -11.39 -7.01 1.75
C LEU A 99 -10.76 -6.68 3.10
N GLY A 100 -10.86 -7.57 4.09
CA GLY A 100 -10.39 -7.35 5.46
C GLY A 100 -10.86 -6.00 6.00
N GLN A 101 -9.92 -5.13 6.32
CA GLN A 101 -10.19 -3.78 6.86
C GLN A 101 -10.48 -2.73 5.80
N ALA A 102 -10.32 -3.05 4.50
CA ALA A 102 -10.73 -2.16 3.42
C ALA A 102 -12.24 -1.88 3.44
N ARG A 103 -13.04 -2.72 4.09
CA ARG A 103 -14.47 -2.47 4.34
C ARG A 103 -14.75 -1.18 5.12
N LEU A 104 -13.77 -0.71 5.91
CA LEU A 104 -13.86 0.52 6.69
C LEU A 104 -13.62 1.77 5.83
N LEU A 105 -13.07 1.61 4.62
CA LEU A 105 -12.83 2.74 3.74
C LEU A 105 -14.16 3.42 3.41
N PRO A 106 -14.23 4.75 3.37
CA PRO A 106 -15.48 5.45 3.08
C PRO A 106 -16.05 5.11 1.70
N GLY A 107 -17.38 5.04 1.59
CA GLY A 107 -18.07 4.71 0.34
C GLY A 107 -17.86 5.73 -0.80
N GLN A 108 -17.42 6.95 -0.51
CA GLN A 108 -17.19 8.00 -1.51
C GLN A 108 -15.79 7.99 -2.16
N CYS A 109 -14.88 7.10 -1.76
CA CYS A 109 -13.54 7.08 -2.38
C CYS A 109 -13.61 6.63 -3.85
N GLU A 110 -12.79 7.23 -4.71
CA GLU A 110 -12.72 6.92 -6.15
C GLU A 110 -11.70 5.82 -6.46
N VAL A 111 -10.64 5.76 -5.66
CA VAL A 111 -9.58 4.77 -5.72
C VAL A 111 -9.46 4.10 -4.36
N VAL A 112 -9.43 2.78 -4.35
CA VAL A 112 -9.24 1.95 -3.15
C VAL A 112 -8.27 0.83 -3.44
N GLY A 113 -7.53 0.39 -2.42
CA GLY A 113 -6.65 -0.76 -2.57
C GLY A 113 -6.32 -1.41 -1.25
N ARG A 114 -5.73 -2.61 -1.35
CA ARG A 114 -5.20 -3.36 -0.23
C ARG A 114 -3.96 -4.12 -0.65
N LEU A 115 -2.96 -4.13 0.23
CA LEU A 115 -1.72 -4.85 0.15
C LEU A 115 -1.61 -5.78 1.36
N ASP A 116 -1.52 -7.09 1.14
CA ASP A 116 -1.14 -8.07 2.14
C ASP A 116 0.39 -8.04 2.29
N LEU A 117 0.86 -7.31 3.30
CA LEU A 117 2.29 -7.12 3.51
C LEU A 117 2.97 -8.44 3.93
N GLN A 118 2.28 -9.34 4.61
CA GLN A 118 2.84 -10.63 5.01
C GLN A 118 3.03 -11.53 3.80
N ALA A 119 2.08 -11.57 2.87
CA ALA A 119 2.25 -12.28 1.61
C ALA A 119 3.42 -11.71 0.78
N VAL A 120 3.57 -10.38 0.77
CA VAL A 120 4.72 -9.70 0.13
C VAL A 120 6.03 -10.13 0.77
N LEU A 121 6.16 -10.02 2.10
CA LEU A 121 7.40 -10.35 2.82
C LEU A 121 7.75 -11.83 2.79
N LYS A 122 6.76 -12.72 2.75
CA LYS A 122 6.95 -14.17 2.57
C LYS A 122 7.28 -14.57 1.13
N SER A 123 7.08 -13.67 0.16
CA SER A 123 7.39 -13.97 -1.23
C SER A 123 8.90 -14.12 -1.45
N ARG A 124 9.29 -15.02 -2.36
CA ARG A 124 10.69 -15.24 -2.73
C ARG A 124 11.37 -13.98 -3.29
N PHE A 125 10.59 -13.04 -3.82
CA PHE A 125 11.07 -11.82 -4.45
C PHE A 125 11.56 -10.79 -3.42
N VAL A 126 10.88 -10.69 -2.28
CA VAL A 126 11.18 -9.66 -1.28
C VAL A 126 12.34 -10.02 -0.38
N GLY A 127 12.51 -11.30 -0.05
CA GLY A 127 13.72 -11.78 0.62
C GLY A 127 14.99 -11.41 -0.16
N GLN A 128 14.89 -11.30 -1.47
CA GLN A 128 15.99 -10.83 -2.30
C GLN A 128 16.13 -9.31 -2.27
N LEU A 129 15.06 -8.51 -2.33
CA LEU A 129 15.10 -7.05 -2.55
C LEU A 129 15.87 -6.20 -1.53
N GLU A 130 16.43 -6.80 -0.46
CA GLU A 130 17.18 -6.07 0.59
C GLU A 130 16.42 -4.83 1.05
N VAL A 131 15.09 -4.94 1.18
CA VAL A 131 14.20 -3.79 1.48
C VAL A 131 14.64 -3.10 2.76
N LYS A 132 15.14 -3.88 3.73
CA LYS A 132 15.74 -3.37 4.96
C LYS A 132 16.94 -2.48 4.67
N ASP A 133 17.90 -2.97 3.89
CA ASP A 133 19.12 -2.24 3.54
C ASP A 133 18.82 -0.99 2.70
N GLN A 134 17.76 -0.99 1.88
CA GLN A 134 17.35 0.21 1.13
C GLN A 134 16.78 1.30 2.05
N ILE A 135 15.98 0.93 3.05
CA ILE A 135 15.46 1.88 4.04
C ILE A 135 16.62 2.45 4.88
N GLU A 136 17.57 1.59 5.27
CA GLU A 136 18.76 2.02 6.01
C GLU A 136 19.70 2.88 5.17
N ALA A 137 19.87 2.57 3.89
CA ALA A 137 20.61 3.40 2.94
C ALA A 137 19.95 4.78 2.73
N GLY A 138 18.62 4.86 2.90
CA GLY A 138 17.85 6.11 2.96
C GLY A 138 18.08 6.92 4.25
N GLY A 139 18.94 6.46 5.15
CA GLY A 139 19.27 7.12 6.41
C GLY A 139 18.33 6.81 7.56
N ILE A 140 17.35 5.92 7.38
CA ILE A 140 16.41 5.51 8.41
C ILE A 140 16.90 4.21 9.04
N LYS A 141 17.49 4.29 10.24
CA LYS A 141 17.88 3.10 10.99
C LYS A 141 16.65 2.34 11.46
N LEU A 142 16.51 1.07 11.08
CA LEU A 142 15.30 0.29 11.38
C LEU A 142 15.08 0.11 12.89
N GLU A 143 16.14 -0.09 13.65
CA GLU A 143 16.04 -0.18 15.12
C GLU A 143 15.57 1.13 15.75
N GLU A 144 15.99 2.28 15.19
CA GLU A 144 15.51 3.59 15.65
C GLU A 144 14.05 3.80 15.28
N LEU A 145 13.65 3.41 14.06
CA LEU A 145 12.27 3.46 13.61
C LEU A 145 11.38 2.58 14.51
N ARG A 146 11.81 1.35 14.80
CA ARG A 146 11.13 0.42 15.70
C ARG A 146 10.98 0.99 17.11
N ARG A 147 12.06 1.55 17.66
CA ARG A 147 12.04 2.20 18.97
C ARG A 147 11.09 3.40 19.01
N LYS A 148 11.06 4.21 17.96
CA LYS A 148 10.17 5.39 17.89
C LYS A 148 8.71 5.00 17.70
N LEU A 149 8.42 4.03 16.82
CA LEU A 149 7.06 3.55 16.55
C LEU A 149 6.49 2.68 17.67
N GLY A 150 7.35 1.99 18.43
CA GLY A 150 6.93 1.00 19.42
C GLY A 150 6.46 -0.34 18.82
N PHE A 151 6.70 -0.57 17.53
CA PHE A 151 6.43 -1.82 16.82
C PHE A 151 7.39 -1.96 15.62
N ASP A 152 7.57 -3.18 15.12
CA ASP A 152 8.36 -3.47 13.92
C ASP A 152 7.43 -3.50 12.68
N PRO A 153 7.59 -2.57 11.73
CA PRO A 153 6.71 -2.49 10.55
C PRO A 153 6.79 -3.72 9.65
N PHE A 154 7.84 -4.55 9.74
CA PHE A 154 7.98 -5.76 8.93
C PHE A 154 7.38 -7.00 9.58
N SER A 155 7.36 -7.10 10.91
CA SER A 155 6.76 -8.27 11.58
C SER A 155 5.33 -8.02 12.06
N ASP A 156 5.01 -6.77 12.37
CA ASP A 156 3.81 -6.45 13.13
C ASP A 156 2.68 -5.91 12.24
N ILE A 157 2.99 -5.41 11.04
CA ILE A 157 1.98 -5.05 10.04
C ILE A 157 1.62 -6.30 9.21
N SER A 158 0.32 -6.59 9.17
CA SER A 158 -0.25 -7.69 8.39
C SER A 158 -0.66 -7.22 6.99
N ALA A 159 -1.41 -6.13 6.92
CA ALA A 159 -1.94 -5.59 5.67
C ALA A 159 -2.12 -4.07 5.73
N VAL A 160 -2.09 -3.43 4.58
CA VAL A 160 -2.33 -2.00 4.42
C VAL A 160 -3.44 -1.82 3.40
N SER A 161 -4.51 -1.12 3.77
CA SER A 161 -5.56 -0.70 2.85
C SER A 161 -5.51 0.81 2.69
N PHE A 162 -5.86 1.33 1.52
CA PHE A 162 -5.86 2.76 1.26
C PHE A 162 -7.05 3.17 0.42
N CYS A 163 -7.47 4.43 0.55
CA CYS A 163 -8.36 5.07 -0.40
C CYS A 163 -7.96 6.52 -0.67
N ALA A 164 -8.43 7.03 -1.80
CA ALA A 164 -8.38 8.45 -2.13
C ALA A 164 -9.50 8.84 -3.11
N THR A 165 -9.76 10.14 -3.18
CA THR A 165 -10.50 10.79 -4.28
C THR A 165 -9.52 11.64 -5.07
N LEU A 166 -9.73 11.81 -6.38
CA LEU A 166 -8.92 12.73 -7.15
C LEU A 166 -9.47 14.15 -7.01
N ALA A 167 -8.64 15.09 -6.56
CA ALA A 167 -8.96 16.49 -6.64
C ALA A 167 -8.91 16.99 -8.10
N GLU A 168 -9.64 18.07 -8.35
CA GLU A 168 -9.55 18.83 -9.59
C GLU A 168 -8.47 19.91 -9.39
N ASN A 169 -7.19 19.56 -9.55
CA ASN A 169 -6.12 20.56 -9.53
C ASN A 169 -5.34 20.53 -10.86
N PRO A 170 -5.30 21.64 -11.61
CA PRO A 170 -4.61 21.71 -12.91
C PRO A 170 -3.08 21.71 -12.84
N ALA A 171 -2.47 21.67 -11.65
CA ALA A 171 -1.02 21.82 -11.45
C ALA A 171 -0.15 20.56 -11.74
N GLY A 172 -0.60 19.64 -12.60
CA GLY A 172 0.23 18.57 -13.19
C GLY A 172 0.64 17.39 -12.28
N GLU A 173 0.62 17.55 -10.96
CA GLU A 173 0.79 16.44 -10.02
C GLU A 173 -0.58 15.91 -9.58
N MET A 174 -0.79 14.59 -9.63
CA MET A 174 -2.07 13.96 -9.23
C MET A 174 -2.49 14.45 -7.83
N PRO A 175 -3.48 15.34 -7.72
CA PRO A 175 -3.85 15.92 -6.44
C PRO A 175 -4.78 14.91 -5.79
N VAL A 176 -4.30 14.15 -4.82
CA VAL A 176 -5.15 13.23 -4.04
C VAL A 176 -5.81 14.01 -2.91
N ASP A 177 -7.13 13.91 -2.83
CA ASP A 177 -7.95 14.45 -1.74
C ASP A 177 -8.72 13.34 -1.02
N ASN A 178 -9.23 13.62 0.17
CA ASN A 178 -9.97 12.68 1.01
C ASN A 178 -9.25 11.33 1.18
N TRP A 179 -7.92 11.34 1.31
CA TRP A 179 -7.14 10.11 1.43
C TRP A 179 -7.16 9.53 2.85
N LEU A 180 -7.06 8.20 2.92
CA LEU A 180 -6.96 7.42 4.15
C LEU A 180 -6.13 6.16 3.92
N VAL A 181 -5.30 5.82 4.90
CA VAL A 181 -4.57 4.56 5.01
C VAL A 181 -5.03 3.86 6.29
N VAL A 182 -5.41 2.59 6.15
CA VAL A 182 -5.79 1.69 7.24
C VAL A 182 -4.75 0.58 7.32
N VAL A 183 -4.00 0.57 8.41
CA VAL A 183 -2.96 -0.42 8.68
C VAL A 183 -3.51 -1.45 9.65
N GLU A 184 -3.48 -2.71 9.23
CA GLU A 184 -3.88 -3.89 10.00
C GLU A 184 -2.63 -4.58 10.53
N GLY A 185 -2.58 -4.89 11.82
CA GLY A 185 -1.39 -5.45 12.45
C GLY A 185 -1.51 -5.70 13.94
N ARG A 186 -0.40 -5.63 14.65
CA ARG A 186 -0.30 -5.64 16.12
C ARG A 186 0.47 -4.41 16.57
N PHE A 187 -0.13 -3.59 17.42
CA PHE A 187 0.48 -2.31 17.81
C PHE A 187 0.68 -2.18 19.33
N PRO A 188 1.40 -3.11 19.98
CA PRO A 188 1.46 -3.22 21.44
C PRO A 188 2.07 -1.99 22.12
N GLY A 189 3.04 -1.34 21.48
CA GLY A 189 3.71 -0.15 22.00
C GLY A 189 3.43 1.14 21.24
N PHE A 190 2.47 1.14 20.30
CA PHE A 190 2.21 2.34 19.51
C PHE A 190 1.43 3.38 20.31
N GLU A 191 2.10 4.50 20.59
CA GLU A 191 1.43 5.71 21.05
C GLU A 191 1.16 6.61 19.84
N PRO A 192 -0.05 7.20 19.69
CA PRO A 192 -0.33 8.09 18.57
C PRO A 192 0.72 9.22 18.40
N GLY A 193 1.33 9.69 19.49
CA GLY A 193 2.40 10.69 19.48
C GLY A 193 3.73 10.22 18.87
N ALA A 194 3.96 8.90 18.78
CA ALA A 194 5.14 8.31 18.14
C ALA A 194 5.29 8.76 16.70
N LEU A 195 4.19 8.79 15.93
CA LEU A 195 4.23 9.23 14.54
C LEU A 195 4.62 10.71 14.44
N ALA A 196 4.12 11.54 15.38
CA ALA A 196 4.49 12.95 15.42
C ALA A 196 5.98 13.14 15.72
N SER A 197 6.59 12.29 16.55
CA SER A 197 8.04 12.35 16.81
C SER A 197 8.88 12.03 15.55
N LEU A 198 8.47 11.05 14.75
CA LEU A 198 9.13 10.71 13.49
C LEU A 198 9.01 11.83 12.44
N LEU A 199 7.87 12.51 12.42
CA LEU A 199 7.62 13.62 11.51
C LEU A 199 8.33 14.90 11.99
N GLY A 200 8.41 15.11 13.31
CA GLY A 200 8.98 16.30 13.94
C GLY A 200 10.50 16.41 13.87
N ASP A 201 11.21 15.29 13.73
CA ASP A 201 12.68 15.29 13.54
C ASP A 201 13.14 15.98 12.24
N ARG A 202 12.21 16.28 11.32
CA ARG A 202 12.50 17.05 10.08
C ARG A 202 12.43 18.57 10.24
N GLY A 203 12.00 19.11 11.38
CA GLY A 203 11.95 20.55 11.63
C GLY A 203 11.16 20.89 12.89
N GLN A 204 11.87 21.23 13.97
CA GLN A 204 11.35 21.34 15.32
C GLN A 204 10.31 22.47 15.54
N ASP A 205 10.12 23.40 14.59
CA ASP A 205 9.38 24.65 14.83
C ASP A 205 8.01 24.77 14.14
N SER A 206 7.50 23.73 13.44
CA SER A 206 6.35 23.93 12.52
C SER A 206 5.13 23.02 12.71
N PHE A 207 5.15 22.03 13.60
CA PHE A 207 4.01 21.13 13.78
C PHE A 207 3.15 21.48 15.00
N THR A 208 1.83 21.48 14.82
CA THR A 208 0.87 21.55 15.93
C THR A 208 0.13 20.23 16.06
N ILE A 209 0.14 19.67 17.27
CA ILE A 209 -0.57 18.43 17.61
C ILE A 209 -1.80 18.80 18.43
N LYS A 210 -2.99 18.40 17.98
CA LYS A 210 -4.24 18.55 18.74
C LYS A 210 -4.84 17.18 18.99
N ARG A 211 -5.12 16.87 20.26
CA ARG A 211 -5.92 15.70 20.63
C ARG A 211 -7.40 16.02 20.43
N ARG A 212 -8.13 15.12 19.77
CA ARG A 212 -9.59 15.18 19.62
C ARG A 212 -10.17 13.79 19.80
N ARG A 213 -11.46 13.74 20.14
CA ARG A 213 -12.21 12.49 20.14
C ARG A 213 -13.15 12.49 18.93
N LEU A 214 -12.93 11.58 17.98
CA LEU A 214 -13.78 11.42 16.80
C LEU A 214 -14.53 10.10 16.92
N GLN A 215 -15.87 10.15 16.84
CA GLN A 215 -16.72 8.96 16.91
C GLN A 215 -16.40 8.05 18.13
N GLY A 216 -16.03 8.65 19.26
CA GLY A 216 -15.66 7.94 20.49
C GLY A 216 -14.21 7.44 20.56
N THR A 217 -13.43 7.55 19.48
CA THR A 217 -12.02 7.16 19.38
C THR A 217 -11.10 8.37 19.60
N ASP A 218 -10.01 8.18 20.34
CA ASP A 218 -8.97 9.20 20.48
C ASP A 218 -8.16 9.34 19.19
N THR A 219 -8.07 10.58 18.72
CA THR A 219 -7.43 10.95 17.46
C THR A 219 -6.42 12.07 17.70
N LEU A 220 -5.25 11.95 17.11
CA LEU A 220 -4.29 13.04 17.01
C LEU A 220 -4.39 13.72 15.65
N GLN A 221 -4.57 15.03 15.65
CA GLN A 221 -4.46 15.85 14.45
C GLN A 221 -3.10 16.54 14.45
N ILE A 222 -2.33 16.30 13.40
CA ILE A 222 -0.99 16.82 13.18
C ILE A 222 -1.06 17.77 11.98
N ARG A 223 -0.67 19.02 12.17
CA ARG A 223 -0.48 19.96 11.05
C ARG A 223 0.97 19.91 10.59
N LEU A 224 1.17 19.63 9.31
CA LEU A 224 2.46 19.48 8.66
C LEU A 224 2.60 20.50 7.52
N PRO A 225 3.74 21.17 7.35
CA PRO A 225 4.00 21.95 6.15
C PRO A 225 4.10 21.03 4.93
N LEU A 226 3.65 21.48 3.76
CA LEU A 226 3.85 20.77 2.51
C LEU A 226 5.28 21.02 2.00
N ASP A 227 5.96 19.98 1.52
CA ASP A 227 7.34 20.06 1.03
C ASP A 227 7.51 21.09 -0.11
N GLN A 228 6.48 21.26 -0.95
CA GLN A 228 6.50 22.17 -2.08
C GLN A 228 6.16 23.62 -1.73
N ASP A 229 5.39 23.82 -0.65
CA ASP A 229 5.01 25.14 -0.18
C ASP A 229 4.88 25.10 1.35
N PRO A 230 5.93 25.45 2.09
CA PRO A 230 5.93 25.40 3.55
C PRO A 230 4.94 26.38 4.18
N ARG A 231 4.32 27.30 3.41
CA ARG A 231 3.22 28.15 3.88
C ARG A 231 1.88 27.43 3.86
N ARG A 232 1.75 26.36 3.07
CA ARG A 232 0.58 25.49 3.05
C ARG A 232 0.75 24.39 4.09
N MET A 233 -0.22 24.32 4.99
CA MET A 233 -0.27 23.30 6.03
C MET A 233 -1.29 22.23 5.66
N GLN A 234 -0.88 20.97 5.63
CA GLN A 234 -1.76 19.82 5.55
C GLN A 234 -2.07 19.32 6.96
N THR A 235 -3.35 19.01 7.23
CA THR A 235 -3.73 18.36 8.49
C THR A 235 -3.88 16.86 8.25
N VAL A 236 -3.11 16.07 8.99
CA VAL A 236 -3.18 14.61 9.02
C VAL A 236 -3.74 14.18 10.37
N ALA A 237 -4.65 13.22 10.37
CA ALA A 237 -5.23 12.63 11.56
C ALA A 237 -4.73 11.19 11.72
N VAL A 238 -4.46 10.79 12.96
CA VAL A 238 -4.04 9.44 13.35
C VAL A 238 -4.97 8.93 14.44
N ALA A 239 -5.54 7.75 14.26
CA ALA A 239 -6.37 7.10 15.26
C ALA A 239 -6.01 5.62 15.40
N ARG A 240 -5.96 5.13 16.65
CA ARG A 240 -5.83 3.70 16.97
C ARG A 240 -7.15 3.23 17.60
N PRO A 241 -8.16 2.84 16.80
CA PRO A 241 -9.47 2.47 17.33
C PRO A 241 -9.47 1.12 18.08
N ASP A 242 -8.47 0.26 17.86
CA ASP A 242 -8.17 -0.91 18.69
C ASP A 242 -6.70 -1.33 18.54
N GLU A 243 -6.28 -2.39 19.24
CA GLU A 243 -4.90 -2.90 19.25
C GLU A 243 -4.39 -3.41 17.89
N LYS A 244 -5.29 -3.66 16.93
CA LYS A 244 -4.98 -4.26 15.64
C LYS A 244 -5.09 -3.29 14.47
N LEU A 245 -5.55 -2.07 14.72
CA LEU A 245 -5.85 -1.10 13.66
C LEU A 245 -5.22 0.26 13.94
N LEU A 246 -4.54 0.78 12.92
CA LEU A 246 -4.03 2.14 12.87
C LEU A 246 -4.57 2.83 11.63
N LEU A 247 -5.26 3.95 11.81
CA LEU A 247 -5.82 4.76 10.73
C LEU A 247 -5.02 6.06 10.63
N VAL A 248 -4.57 6.39 9.43
CA VAL A 248 -3.83 7.62 9.12
C VAL A 248 -4.42 8.26 7.87
N GLY A 249 -4.87 9.49 7.93
CA GLY A 249 -5.55 10.11 6.80
C GLY A 249 -5.93 11.56 7.00
N GLN A 250 -6.70 12.11 6.08
CA GLN A 250 -7.34 13.40 6.31
C GLN A 250 -8.39 13.30 7.43
N PRO A 251 -8.57 14.33 8.28
CA PRO A 251 -9.49 14.27 9.42
C PRO A 251 -10.92 13.87 9.06
N ARG A 252 -11.47 14.41 7.95
CA ARG A 252 -12.84 14.10 7.50
C ARG A 252 -12.97 12.65 7.04
N THR A 253 -12.03 12.18 6.22
CA THR A 253 -12.03 10.79 5.75
C THR A 253 -11.86 9.79 6.89
N LEU A 254 -11.00 10.11 7.86
CA LEU A 254 -10.80 9.31 9.06
C LEU A 254 -12.08 9.27 9.92
N GLU A 255 -12.77 10.40 10.09
CA GLU A 255 -14.06 10.44 10.78
C GLU A 255 -15.12 9.56 10.08
N CYS A 256 -15.23 9.64 8.75
CA CYS A 256 -16.12 8.78 7.98
C CYS A 256 -15.78 7.29 8.14
N ALA A 257 -14.50 6.92 8.17
CA ALA A 257 -14.09 5.53 8.39
C ALA A 257 -14.41 5.03 9.80
N LEU A 258 -14.25 5.88 10.82
CA LEU A 258 -14.66 5.56 12.19
C LEU A 258 -16.20 5.44 12.31
N ALA A 259 -16.96 6.28 11.60
CA ALA A 259 -18.40 6.17 11.53
C ALA A 259 -18.84 4.88 10.79
N ALA A 260 -18.15 4.50 9.72
CA ALA A 260 -18.39 3.26 8.99
C ALA A 260 -18.13 2.04 9.86
N ARG A 261 -17.04 2.05 10.65
CA ARG A 261 -16.74 1.03 11.66
C ARG A 261 -17.87 0.91 12.71
N ALA A 262 -18.38 2.06 13.17
CA ALA A 262 -19.49 2.10 14.11
C ALA A 262 -20.81 1.59 13.51
N GLY A 263 -20.93 1.52 12.18
CA GLY A 263 -22.14 1.14 11.45
C GLY A 263 -23.10 2.31 11.21
N ARG A 264 -22.63 3.56 11.40
CA ARG A 264 -23.45 4.79 11.26
C ARG A 264 -23.55 5.27 9.82
N VAL A 265 -22.54 4.96 9.01
CA VAL A 265 -22.49 5.27 7.58
C VAL A 265 -22.02 4.05 6.79
N ALA A 266 -22.35 4.02 5.50
CA ALA A 266 -21.94 2.92 4.65
C ALA A 266 -20.43 2.99 4.39
N GLY A 267 -19.73 1.88 4.63
CA GLY A 267 -18.34 1.71 4.23
C GLY A 267 -18.20 1.44 2.73
N LEU A 268 -17.05 0.90 2.33
CA LEU A 268 -16.70 0.68 0.93
C LEU A 268 -17.74 -0.15 0.17
N TRP A 269 -18.34 -1.13 0.84
CA TRP A 269 -19.36 -1.98 0.21
C TRP A 269 -20.65 -1.24 -0.15
N GLY A 270 -20.90 -0.07 0.45
CA GLY A 270 -21.99 0.82 0.06
C GLY A 270 -21.73 1.58 -1.24
N ASN A 271 -20.49 1.59 -1.76
CA ASN A 271 -20.17 2.22 -3.03
C ASN A 271 -20.72 1.38 -4.18
N ARG A 272 -21.85 1.81 -4.76
CA ARG A 272 -22.53 1.09 -5.85
C ARG A 272 -21.69 0.97 -7.13
N ALA A 273 -20.80 1.94 -7.38
CA ALA A 273 -19.95 1.95 -8.57
C ALA A 273 -18.74 1.03 -8.44
N LEU A 274 -18.10 0.99 -7.27
CA LEU A 274 -16.97 0.08 -7.02
C LEU A 274 -17.42 -1.35 -6.69
N ARG A 275 -18.62 -1.56 -6.16
CA ARG A 275 -19.08 -2.88 -5.72
C ARG A 275 -18.97 -3.99 -6.79
N PRO A 276 -19.43 -3.80 -8.05
CA PRO A 276 -19.28 -4.82 -9.09
C PRO A 276 -17.82 -5.19 -9.37
N VAL A 277 -16.91 -4.22 -9.20
CA VAL A 277 -15.46 -4.39 -9.38
C VAL A 277 -14.87 -5.18 -8.21
N LEU A 278 -15.25 -4.83 -6.97
CA LEU A 278 -14.79 -5.48 -5.75
C LEU A 278 -15.28 -6.94 -5.64
N GLU A 279 -16.45 -7.26 -6.20
CA GLU A 279 -17.00 -8.62 -6.22
C GLU A 279 -16.15 -9.62 -7.01
N ARG A 280 -15.27 -9.11 -7.89
CA ARG A 280 -14.39 -9.86 -8.78
C ARG A 280 -12.99 -10.09 -8.23
N ILE A 281 -12.67 -9.59 -7.03
CA ILE A 281 -11.33 -9.80 -6.45
C ILE A 281 -11.12 -11.30 -6.20
N PRO A 282 -10.09 -11.93 -6.82
CA PRO A 282 -9.78 -13.33 -6.57
C PRO A 282 -9.34 -13.55 -5.12
N GLY A 283 -9.74 -14.68 -4.53
CA GLY A 283 -9.21 -15.09 -3.23
C GLY A 283 -7.69 -15.32 -3.30
N GLY A 284 -6.99 -14.99 -2.21
CA GLY A 284 -5.52 -15.15 -2.13
C GLY A 284 -4.71 -14.06 -2.86
N THR A 285 -5.36 -13.00 -3.33
CA THR A 285 -4.68 -11.86 -3.95
C THR A 285 -3.77 -11.13 -2.95
N THR A 286 -2.52 -10.86 -3.34
CA THR A 286 -1.53 -10.17 -2.51
C THR A 286 -1.71 -8.64 -2.52
N LEU A 287 -2.03 -8.08 -3.68
CA LEU A 287 -2.34 -6.65 -3.85
C LEU A 287 -3.54 -6.52 -4.77
N TRP A 288 -4.50 -5.68 -4.39
CA TRP A 288 -5.54 -5.25 -5.31
C TRP A 288 -5.76 -3.74 -5.23
N VAL A 289 -6.14 -3.15 -6.36
CA VAL A 289 -6.51 -1.74 -6.49
C VAL A 289 -7.76 -1.67 -7.36
N ALA A 290 -8.84 -1.07 -6.86
CA ALA A 290 -10.03 -0.78 -7.63
C ALA A 290 -10.19 0.73 -7.79
N ALA A 291 -10.59 1.17 -8.98
CA ALA A 291 -10.76 2.57 -9.32
C ALA A 291 -11.97 2.80 -10.22
N MET A 292 -12.52 4.01 -10.19
CA MET A 292 -13.58 4.50 -11.09
C MET A 292 -12.96 5.36 -12.20
N PRO A 293 -12.65 4.80 -13.38
CA PRO A 293 -11.75 5.45 -14.35
C PRO A 293 -12.39 6.63 -15.08
N GLY A 294 -13.72 6.64 -15.27
CA GLY A 294 -14.41 7.70 -16.01
C GLY A 294 -14.04 9.11 -15.52
N HIS A 295 -14.12 9.34 -14.21
CA HIS A 295 -13.70 10.62 -13.60
C HIS A 295 -12.19 10.83 -13.63
N MET A 296 -11.38 9.76 -13.60
CA MET A 296 -9.92 9.86 -13.65
C MET A 296 -9.43 10.31 -15.03
N PHE A 297 -9.93 9.71 -16.10
CA PHE A 297 -9.49 10.03 -17.46
C PHE A 297 -9.84 11.46 -17.85
N ASP A 298 -11.02 11.95 -17.46
CA ASP A 298 -11.40 13.35 -17.72
C ASP A 298 -10.49 14.33 -16.96
N LYS A 299 -10.16 14.03 -15.70
CA LYS A 299 -9.23 14.84 -14.90
C LYS A 299 -7.80 14.79 -15.47
N LEU A 300 -7.33 13.60 -15.90
CA LEU A 300 -6.00 13.41 -16.51
C LEU A 300 -5.88 14.09 -17.88
N LYS A 301 -6.93 14.05 -18.71
CA LYS A 301 -7.01 14.79 -19.98
C LYS A 301 -6.94 16.29 -19.74
N LYS A 302 -7.73 16.81 -18.78
CA LYS A 302 -7.70 18.24 -18.39
C LYS A 302 -6.33 18.67 -17.83
N ALA A 303 -5.62 17.78 -17.16
CA ALA A 303 -4.28 18.04 -16.62
C ALA A 303 -3.15 17.94 -17.66
N GLY A 304 -3.45 17.60 -18.92
CA GLY A 304 -2.44 17.46 -19.98
C GLY A 304 -1.46 16.29 -19.77
N ALA A 305 -1.75 15.39 -18.82
CA ALA A 305 -0.84 14.32 -18.40
C ALA A 305 -0.77 13.15 -19.39
N VAL A 306 -1.67 13.08 -20.38
CA VAL A 306 -1.69 12.00 -21.36
C VAL A 306 -1.81 12.55 -22.77
N THR A 307 -0.67 12.65 -23.47
CA THR A 307 -0.60 12.94 -24.90
C THR A 307 -0.70 11.64 -25.69
N GLY A 308 -1.60 11.58 -26.69
CA GLY A 308 -1.67 10.48 -27.65
C GLY A 308 -2.68 9.36 -27.36
N LEU A 309 -3.52 9.48 -26.34
CA LEU A 309 -4.70 8.60 -26.24
C LEU A 309 -5.71 8.94 -27.35
N PRO A 310 -6.36 7.94 -27.98
CA PRO A 310 -7.40 8.20 -28.96
C PRO A 310 -8.49 9.10 -28.36
N ALA A 311 -9.00 10.04 -29.17
CA ALA A 311 -9.91 11.10 -28.72
C ALA A 311 -11.16 10.56 -27.98
N LYS A 312 -11.61 9.35 -28.33
CA LYS A 312 -12.58 8.55 -27.58
C LYS A 312 -11.90 7.30 -27.03
N LEU A 313 -11.53 7.35 -25.76
CA LEU A 313 -11.41 6.11 -25.00
C LEU A 313 -12.81 5.61 -24.68
N PRO A 314 -13.06 4.30 -24.74
CA PRO A 314 -14.32 3.72 -24.30
C PRO A 314 -14.59 4.07 -22.84
N GLU A 315 -15.83 4.37 -22.49
CA GLU A 315 -16.20 4.69 -21.12
C GLU A 315 -16.08 3.43 -20.26
N LEU A 316 -15.41 3.59 -19.11
CA LEU A 316 -15.17 2.51 -18.15
C LEU A 316 -15.86 2.84 -16.84
N ASP A 317 -16.73 1.93 -16.40
CA ASP A 317 -17.42 2.01 -15.11
C ASP A 317 -16.47 1.68 -13.95
N GLY A 318 -15.47 0.84 -14.22
CA GLY A 318 -14.61 0.29 -13.18
C GLY A 318 -13.35 -0.37 -13.71
N LEU A 319 -12.26 -0.26 -12.93
CA LEU A 319 -10.99 -0.95 -13.14
C LEU A 319 -10.59 -1.65 -11.85
N LEU A 320 -10.19 -2.92 -11.95
CA LEU A 320 -9.56 -3.71 -10.92
C LEU A 320 -8.17 -4.15 -11.40
N LEU A 321 -7.13 -3.79 -10.67
CA LEU A 321 -5.81 -4.39 -10.79
C LEU A 321 -5.62 -5.36 -9.63
N THR A 322 -5.15 -6.57 -9.90
CA THR A 322 -4.76 -7.54 -8.87
C THR A 322 -3.39 -8.12 -9.16
N VAL A 323 -2.62 -8.34 -8.11
CA VAL A 323 -1.31 -8.99 -8.15
C VAL A 323 -1.30 -10.11 -7.11
N THR A 324 -0.90 -11.30 -7.53
CA THR A 324 -0.69 -12.45 -6.66
C THR A 324 0.78 -12.84 -6.72
N LEU A 325 1.44 -12.86 -5.57
CA LEU A 325 2.84 -13.24 -5.42
C LEU A 325 2.92 -14.69 -4.93
N GLY A 326 3.39 -15.59 -5.78
CA GLY A 326 3.66 -16.98 -5.43
C GLY A 326 5.04 -17.42 -5.92
N ARG A 327 5.11 -18.61 -6.55
CA ARG A 327 6.27 -18.96 -7.37
C ARG A 327 6.40 -17.96 -8.51
N ASP A 328 5.33 -17.71 -9.24
CA ASP A 328 5.28 -16.71 -10.30
C ASP A 328 4.52 -15.46 -9.82
N ILE A 329 4.69 -14.36 -10.55
CA ILE A 329 3.89 -13.16 -10.34
C ILE A 329 2.72 -13.21 -11.32
N VAL A 330 1.50 -13.27 -10.81
CA VAL A 330 0.30 -13.17 -11.64
C VAL A 330 -0.28 -11.78 -11.49
N VAL A 331 -0.34 -11.04 -12.59
CA VAL A 331 -0.98 -9.72 -12.66
C VAL A 331 -2.24 -9.89 -13.48
N SER A 332 -3.37 -9.39 -12.99
CA SER A 332 -4.58 -9.27 -13.79
C SER A 332 -5.20 -7.89 -13.67
N ALA A 333 -5.73 -7.43 -14.79
CA ALA A 333 -6.53 -6.23 -14.91
C ALA A 333 -7.92 -6.66 -15.38
N ALA A 334 -8.95 -6.33 -14.60
CA ALA A 334 -10.33 -6.49 -14.99
C ALA A 334 -10.97 -5.12 -15.13
N THR A 335 -11.69 -4.90 -16.22
CA THR A 335 -12.46 -3.68 -16.44
C THR A 335 -13.90 -4.03 -16.76
N ARG A 336 -14.77 -3.04 -16.55
CA ARG A 336 -16.16 -3.07 -16.99
C ARG A 336 -16.39 -1.87 -17.91
N ALA A 337 -16.79 -2.13 -19.14
CA ALA A 337 -17.20 -1.10 -20.07
C ALA A 337 -18.63 -0.65 -19.79
N SER A 338 -18.96 0.59 -20.18
CA SER A 338 -20.31 1.15 -20.14
C SER A 338 -21.32 0.38 -21.00
N ASP A 339 -20.85 -0.21 -22.10
CA ASP A 339 -21.67 -0.88 -23.10
C ASP A 339 -20.91 -2.03 -23.81
N ALA A 340 -21.66 -2.89 -24.50
CA ALA A 340 -21.12 -4.11 -25.12
C ALA A 340 -20.24 -3.83 -26.34
N GLU A 341 -20.43 -2.70 -27.03
CA GLU A 341 -19.61 -2.31 -28.17
C GLU A 341 -18.22 -1.85 -27.68
N SER A 342 -18.19 -1.00 -26.66
CA SER A 342 -17.00 -0.58 -25.93
C SER A 342 -16.19 -1.77 -25.40
N ALA A 343 -16.86 -2.77 -24.80
CA ALA A 343 -16.20 -3.99 -24.33
C ALA A 343 -15.54 -4.78 -25.48
N ARG A 344 -16.25 -4.94 -26.61
CA ARG A 344 -15.74 -5.62 -27.81
C ARG A 344 -14.54 -4.89 -28.40
N LEU A 345 -14.63 -3.57 -28.58
CA LEU A 345 -13.55 -2.74 -29.11
C LEU A 345 -12.29 -2.83 -28.23
N LEU A 346 -12.43 -2.74 -26.91
CA LEU A 346 -11.30 -2.91 -25.99
C LEU A 346 -10.69 -4.30 -26.08
N ALA A 347 -11.52 -5.34 -26.17
CA ALA A 347 -11.04 -6.71 -26.33
C ALA A 347 -10.25 -6.88 -27.63
N ASP A 348 -10.75 -6.36 -28.74
CA ASP A 348 -10.13 -6.49 -30.05
C ASP A 348 -8.85 -5.65 -30.16
N LEU A 349 -8.83 -4.42 -29.63
CA LEU A 349 -7.61 -3.62 -29.50
C LEU A 349 -6.55 -4.35 -28.67
N THR A 350 -6.94 -4.94 -27.54
CA THR A 350 -6.02 -5.67 -26.66
C THR A 350 -5.47 -6.93 -27.36
N ARG A 351 -6.34 -7.69 -28.04
CA ARG A 351 -5.94 -8.87 -28.83
C ARG A 351 -5.03 -8.49 -30.00
N GLY A 352 -5.33 -7.39 -30.69
CA GLY A 352 -4.53 -6.87 -31.79
C GLY A 352 -3.13 -6.44 -31.33
N LEU A 353 -3.05 -5.67 -30.24
CA LEU A 353 -1.77 -5.30 -29.61
C LEU A 353 -0.98 -6.53 -29.16
N LEU A 354 -1.66 -7.53 -28.59
CA LEU A 354 -1.02 -8.78 -28.18
C LEU A 354 -0.51 -9.58 -29.39
N ALA A 355 -1.25 -9.61 -30.49
CA ALA A 355 -0.83 -10.25 -31.74
C ALA A 355 0.42 -9.56 -32.29
N VAL A 356 0.46 -8.22 -32.33
CA VAL A 356 1.64 -7.45 -32.74
C VAL A 356 2.83 -7.72 -31.82
N ALA A 357 2.61 -7.71 -30.50
CA ALA A 357 3.66 -8.00 -29.53
C ALA A 357 4.25 -9.40 -29.70
N ARG A 358 3.43 -10.39 -30.06
CA ARG A 358 3.87 -11.78 -30.33
C ARG A 358 4.65 -11.93 -31.64
N LEU A 359 4.51 -11.00 -32.58
CA LEU A 359 5.28 -10.99 -33.83
C LEU A 359 6.65 -10.30 -33.69
N ALA A 360 6.89 -9.60 -32.58
CA ALA A 360 8.18 -8.97 -32.33
C ALA A 360 9.29 -10.04 -32.26
N PRO A 361 10.46 -9.82 -32.91
CA PRO A 361 11.59 -10.72 -32.79
C PRO A 361 12.12 -10.66 -31.36
N LEU A 362 11.82 -11.68 -30.57
CA LEU A 362 12.26 -11.81 -29.19
C LEU A 362 13.28 -12.92 -29.10
N ASP A 363 14.51 -12.59 -28.76
CA ASP A 363 15.59 -13.57 -28.58
C ASP A 363 15.50 -14.29 -27.22
N ASP A 364 14.70 -13.77 -26.30
CA ASP A 364 14.59 -14.24 -24.92
C ASP A 364 13.38 -15.16 -24.69
N GLU A 365 13.65 -16.42 -24.39
CA GLU A 365 12.62 -17.44 -24.17
C GLU A 365 11.71 -17.13 -22.97
N LEU A 366 12.24 -16.53 -21.89
CA LEU A 366 11.42 -16.15 -20.74
C LEU A 366 10.43 -15.03 -21.09
N VAL A 367 10.83 -14.10 -21.96
CA VAL A 367 9.94 -13.03 -22.46
C VAL A 367 8.87 -13.61 -23.39
N ARG A 368 9.22 -14.57 -24.24
CA ARG A 368 8.22 -15.31 -25.06
C ARG A 368 7.20 -16.02 -24.17
N GLN A 369 7.65 -16.67 -23.09
CA GLN A 369 6.75 -17.30 -22.12
C GLN A 369 5.79 -16.29 -21.48
N VAL A 370 6.26 -15.10 -21.11
CA VAL A 370 5.41 -14.02 -20.59
C VAL A 370 4.33 -13.65 -21.61
N LEU A 371 4.69 -13.37 -22.86
CA LEU A 371 3.71 -13.01 -23.90
C LEU A 371 2.74 -14.14 -24.24
N GLY A 372 3.21 -15.39 -24.18
CA GLY A 372 2.38 -16.59 -24.33
C GLY A 372 1.39 -16.76 -23.18
N SER A 373 1.74 -16.30 -21.98
CA SER A 373 0.88 -16.37 -20.79
C SER A 373 -0.23 -15.32 -20.75
N ILE A 374 -0.16 -14.28 -21.59
CA ILE A 374 -1.18 -13.23 -21.62
C ILE A 374 -2.49 -13.83 -22.10
N LYS A 375 -3.50 -13.81 -21.23
CA LYS A 375 -4.88 -14.22 -21.52
C LYS A 375 -5.78 -13.00 -21.48
N VAL A 376 -6.62 -12.87 -22.50
CA VAL A 376 -7.62 -11.81 -22.60
C VAL A 376 -8.97 -12.47 -22.79
N GLU A 377 -9.83 -12.32 -21.79
CA GLU A 377 -11.20 -12.83 -21.78
C GLU A 377 -12.15 -11.64 -21.79
N ALA A 378 -13.14 -11.69 -22.68
CA ALA A 378 -14.20 -10.69 -22.74
C ALA A 378 -15.54 -11.42 -22.68
N LYS A 379 -16.39 -11.02 -21.74
CA LYS A 379 -17.73 -11.58 -21.57
C LYS A 379 -18.70 -10.45 -21.25
N ASP A 380 -19.69 -10.28 -22.11
CA ASP A 380 -20.69 -9.21 -22.02
C ASP A 380 -20.03 -7.81 -21.94
N LEU A 381 -20.10 -7.16 -20.78
CA LEU A 381 -19.52 -5.84 -20.50
C LEU A 381 -18.13 -5.92 -19.85
N ASP A 382 -17.70 -7.12 -19.48
CA ASP A 382 -16.53 -7.35 -18.67
C ASP A 382 -15.35 -7.77 -19.55
N LEU A 383 -14.22 -7.11 -19.35
CA LEU A 383 -12.94 -7.47 -19.94
C LEU A 383 -11.99 -7.88 -18.81
N GLN A 384 -11.21 -8.92 -19.03
CA GLN A 384 -10.18 -9.38 -18.10
C GLN A 384 -8.92 -9.74 -18.88
N ALA A 385 -7.83 -9.07 -18.56
CA ALA A 385 -6.49 -9.43 -19.01
C ALA A 385 -5.71 -10.00 -17.82
N SER A 386 -4.98 -11.09 -18.04
CA SER A 386 -4.06 -11.63 -17.04
C SER A 386 -2.74 -12.00 -17.70
N VAL A 387 -1.64 -11.81 -16.98
CA VAL A 387 -0.29 -12.18 -17.38
C VAL A 387 0.38 -12.90 -16.23
N ARG A 388 1.13 -13.96 -16.55
CA ARG A 388 1.98 -14.67 -15.60
C ARG A 388 3.43 -14.37 -15.93
N VAL A 389 4.11 -13.72 -15.00
CA VAL A 389 5.54 -13.45 -15.10
C VAL A 389 6.28 -14.55 -14.33
N PRO A 390 7.06 -15.41 -15.02
CA PRO A 390 7.86 -16.43 -14.36
C PRO A 390 8.80 -15.80 -13.35
N GLY A 391 8.85 -16.32 -12.13
CA GLY A 391 9.70 -15.68 -11.12
C GLY A 391 11.20 -15.78 -11.44
N GLU A 392 11.62 -16.73 -12.28
CA GLU A 392 12.99 -16.84 -12.79
C GLU A 392 13.40 -15.61 -13.61
N LEU A 393 12.47 -15.05 -14.39
CA LEU A 393 12.71 -13.81 -15.14
C LEU A 393 12.94 -12.65 -14.18
N VAL A 394 12.11 -12.52 -13.15
CA VAL A 394 12.21 -11.46 -12.14
C VAL A 394 13.55 -11.56 -11.40
N GLU A 395 13.94 -12.75 -10.98
CA GLU A 395 15.24 -12.97 -10.31
C GLU A 395 16.43 -12.64 -11.20
N ARG A 396 16.36 -12.98 -12.50
CA ARG A 396 17.40 -12.65 -13.48
C ARG A 396 17.53 -11.13 -13.64
N GLU A 397 16.43 -10.42 -13.85
CA GLU A 397 16.44 -8.97 -13.99
C GLU A 397 16.92 -8.28 -12.71
N MET A 398 16.51 -8.76 -11.54
CA MET A 398 17.00 -8.25 -10.26
C MET A 398 18.51 -8.47 -10.07
N LYS A 399 19.05 -9.62 -10.50
CA LYS A 399 20.50 -9.88 -10.46
C LYS A 399 21.25 -8.98 -11.43
N LEU A 400 20.74 -8.79 -12.64
CA LEU A 400 21.32 -7.88 -13.63
C LEU A 400 21.32 -6.45 -13.13
N GLU A 401 20.21 -5.98 -12.55
CA GLU A 401 20.13 -4.64 -11.97
C GLU A 401 21.10 -4.48 -10.80
N ARG A 402 21.27 -5.48 -9.93
CA ARG A 402 22.29 -5.45 -8.88
C ARG A 402 23.70 -5.39 -9.42
N GLN A 403 24.03 -6.22 -10.42
CA GLN A 403 25.34 -6.17 -11.05
C GLN A 403 25.58 -4.82 -11.70
N GLN A 404 24.57 -4.22 -12.34
CA GLN A 404 24.66 -2.87 -12.87
C GLN A 404 24.82 -1.83 -11.76
N ARG A 405 24.09 -1.93 -10.65
CA ARG A 405 24.23 -1.04 -9.47
C ARG A 405 25.57 -1.22 -8.76
N GLN A 406 26.14 -2.42 -8.75
CA GLN A 406 27.48 -2.70 -8.22
C GLN A 406 28.57 -2.17 -9.16
N LYS A 407 28.39 -2.28 -10.48
CA LYS A 407 29.27 -1.63 -11.46
C LYS A 407 29.15 -0.10 -11.42
N LYS A 408 27.94 0.42 -11.17
CA LYS A 408 27.64 1.84 -10.96
C LYS A 408 27.87 2.30 -9.51
N ARG A 409 28.32 1.42 -8.60
CA ARG A 409 28.50 1.77 -7.19
C ARG A 409 29.65 2.75 -7.17
N VAL A 410 29.26 4.01 -6.99
CA VAL A 410 30.17 5.14 -7.03
C VAL A 410 31.34 4.88 -6.11
N GLN A 411 32.54 4.76 -6.66
CA GLN A 411 33.76 4.77 -5.86
C GLN A 411 33.85 6.16 -5.23
N ARG A 412 33.22 6.32 -4.06
CA ARG A 412 33.29 7.54 -3.25
C ARG A 412 34.63 7.54 -2.56
N ILE A 413 35.60 8.16 -3.20
CA ILE A 413 36.93 8.33 -2.63
C ILE A 413 36.85 9.52 -1.67
N LYS A 414 37.10 9.26 -0.38
CA LYS A 414 37.28 10.31 0.63
C LYS A 414 38.76 10.53 0.85
N LEU A 415 39.24 11.73 0.57
CA LEU A 415 40.62 12.14 0.87
C LEU A 415 40.60 13.20 1.95
N HIS A 416 41.42 13.03 2.99
CA HIS A 416 41.66 14.05 4.00
C HIS A 416 43.04 14.66 3.76
N LEU A 417 43.11 15.98 3.61
CA LEU A 417 44.34 16.72 3.33
C LEU A 417 44.57 17.80 4.38
N VAL A 418 45.74 17.79 4.99
CA VAL A 418 46.21 18.91 5.81
C VAL A 418 47.12 19.78 4.94
N MET A 419 46.87 21.09 4.93
CA MET A 419 47.62 22.08 4.15
C MET A 419 48.01 23.28 5.03
N LYS A 420 49.10 23.96 4.68
CA LYS A 420 49.47 25.25 5.27
C LYS A 420 48.96 26.42 4.39
N PRO A 421 48.70 27.61 4.95
CA PRO A 421 48.34 28.78 4.15
C PRO A 421 49.37 29.05 3.05
N GLY A 422 48.91 29.28 1.81
CA GLY A 422 49.74 29.46 0.62
C GLY A 422 50.19 28.16 -0.06
N GLU A 423 49.98 26.99 0.55
CA GLU A 423 50.36 25.71 -0.04
C GLU A 423 49.47 25.37 -1.23
N LYS A 424 50.09 24.81 -2.28
CA LYS A 424 49.41 24.31 -3.48
C LYS A 424 49.59 22.80 -3.56
N LYS A 425 48.49 22.06 -3.64
CA LYS A 425 48.50 20.61 -3.86
C LYS A 425 47.73 20.26 -5.12
N THR A 426 48.32 19.40 -5.93
CA THR A 426 47.66 18.84 -7.12
C THR A 426 47.37 17.37 -6.84
N LEU A 427 46.10 16.99 -6.85
CA LEU A 427 45.68 15.61 -6.67
C LEU A 427 45.44 14.95 -8.03
N ARG A 428 46.02 13.76 -8.18
CA ARG A 428 45.72 12.85 -9.28
C ARG A 428 45.23 11.54 -8.68
N HIS A 429 43.97 11.21 -8.92
CA HIS A 429 43.41 9.92 -8.54
C HIS A 429 43.26 9.04 -9.78
N GLN A 430 43.65 7.76 -9.69
CA GLN A 430 43.55 6.81 -10.82
C GLN A 430 42.11 6.67 -11.33
N ALA A 431 41.11 6.77 -10.44
CA ALA A 431 39.69 6.75 -10.85
C ALA A 431 39.25 7.98 -11.66
N CYS A 432 40.01 9.09 -11.63
CA CYS A 432 39.74 10.31 -12.38
C CYS A 432 40.72 10.48 -13.56
N SER A 433 41.44 9.43 -13.97
CA SER A 433 42.45 9.52 -15.05
C SER A 433 41.92 9.20 -16.44
N GLN A 434 40.66 8.78 -16.57
CA GLN A 434 40.04 8.60 -17.88
C GLN A 434 39.64 9.97 -18.43
N ALA A 435 39.91 10.22 -19.71
CA ALA A 435 39.76 11.51 -20.40
C ALA A 435 38.28 11.93 -20.57
N GLY A 436 37.54 12.04 -19.46
CA GLY A 436 36.19 12.59 -19.37
C GLY A 436 36.21 14.00 -18.78
N LYS A 437 35.13 14.76 -19.01
CA LYS A 437 34.92 16.10 -18.42
C LYS A 437 34.77 15.97 -16.90
N ILE A 438 35.88 16.08 -16.17
CA ILE A 438 35.85 16.24 -14.72
C ILE A 438 35.28 17.62 -14.43
N SER A 439 34.22 17.67 -13.62
CA SER A 439 33.58 18.93 -13.26
C SER A 439 33.54 19.11 -11.74
N LEU A 440 33.79 20.34 -11.32
CA LEU A 440 33.70 20.71 -9.92
C LEU A 440 32.22 20.88 -9.57
N GLU A 441 31.70 20.00 -8.72
CA GLU A 441 30.26 19.97 -8.41
C GLU A 441 29.93 20.94 -7.29
N LYS A 442 30.72 20.92 -6.20
CA LYS A 442 30.46 21.75 -5.02
C LYS A 442 31.71 22.02 -4.20
N ILE A 443 31.89 23.28 -3.79
CA ILE A 443 32.88 23.67 -2.78
C ILE A 443 32.15 24.28 -1.59
N THR A 444 32.38 23.74 -0.40
CA THR A 444 31.87 24.28 0.86
C THR A 444 33.05 24.61 1.77
N THR A 445 33.23 25.87 2.14
CA THR A 445 34.37 26.34 2.96
C THR A 445 33.87 27.00 4.25
N ARG A 446 34.62 26.82 5.35
CA ARG A 446 34.37 27.40 6.67
C ARG A 446 35.70 27.87 7.28
N PRO A 447 35.99 29.19 7.34
CA PRO A 447 35.22 30.33 6.80
C PRO A 447 35.19 30.36 5.25
N ARG A 448 34.31 31.16 4.63
CA ARG A 448 34.23 31.24 3.15
C ARG A 448 35.60 31.58 2.53
N GLY A 449 36.03 30.81 1.54
CA GLY A 449 37.29 31.02 0.82
C GLY A 449 38.54 30.45 1.51
N VAL A 450 38.42 29.37 2.30
CA VAL A 450 39.57 28.62 2.84
C VAL A 450 40.49 28.11 1.73
N VAL A 451 39.91 27.62 0.63
CA VAL A 451 40.63 26.97 -0.48
C VAL A 451 40.10 27.50 -1.82
N ASP A 452 41.01 27.86 -2.74
CA ASP A 452 40.70 27.98 -4.16
C ASP A 452 40.92 26.64 -4.84
N CYS A 453 40.02 26.27 -5.75
CA CYS A 453 40.01 24.94 -6.33
C CYS A 453 39.72 25.03 -7.83
N ARG A 454 40.62 24.45 -8.63
CA ARG A 454 40.50 24.41 -10.09
C ARG A 454 40.78 23.02 -10.59
N VAL A 455 40.05 22.61 -11.62
CA VAL A 455 40.35 21.39 -12.38
C VAL A 455 41.13 21.83 -13.61
N ASP A 456 42.34 21.31 -13.78
CA ASP A 456 43.17 21.64 -14.95
C ASP A 456 42.70 20.89 -16.22
N THR A 457 43.25 21.26 -17.37
CA THR A 457 42.92 20.63 -18.66
C THR A 457 43.34 19.17 -18.76
N ALA A 458 44.21 18.71 -17.85
CA ALA A 458 44.61 17.31 -17.72
C ALA A 458 43.73 16.54 -16.70
N GLY A 459 42.66 17.17 -16.20
CA GLY A 459 41.74 16.55 -15.26
C GLY A 459 42.26 16.45 -13.82
N ARG A 460 43.32 17.18 -13.46
CA ARG A 460 43.89 17.17 -12.12
C ARG A 460 43.24 18.24 -11.26
N LEU A 461 42.96 17.90 -10.01
CA LEU A 461 42.43 18.85 -9.04
C LEU A 461 43.58 19.63 -8.42
N ALA A 462 43.65 20.92 -8.70
CA ALA A 462 44.58 21.85 -8.06
C ALA A 462 43.86 22.59 -6.91
N LEU A 463 44.37 22.41 -5.70
CA LEU A 463 43.90 23.07 -4.47
C LEU A 463 44.96 24.07 -4.01
N THR A 464 44.54 25.30 -3.73
CA THR A 464 45.39 26.33 -3.12
C THR A 464 44.79 26.74 -1.80
N ALA A 465 45.51 26.51 -0.70
CA ALA A 465 45.10 26.94 0.62
C ALA A 465 45.28 28.47 0.75
N LEU A 466 44.20 29.20 1.02
CA LEU A 466 44.21 30.66 1.10
C LEU A 466 44.27 31.16 2.54
N LYS A 467 43.53 30.51 3.45
CA LYS A 467 43.47 30.89 4.87
C LYS A 467 43.07 29.71 5.76
N PRO A 468 43.34 29.77 7.07
CA PRO A 468 43.01 28.68 7.99
C PRO A 468 41.52 28.34 8.01
N GLY A 469 41.20 27.06 8.16
CA GLY A 469 39.84 26.55 8.26
C GLY A 469 39.61 25.24 7.51
N LEU A 470 38.34 24.87 7.33
CA LEU A 470 37.93 23.60 6.73
C LEU A 470 37.26 23.82 5.37
N ALA A 471 37.61 23.01 4.38
CA ALA A 471 36.97 22.96 3.09
C ALA A 471 36.53 21.53 2.73
N ARG A 472 35.35 21.42 2.13
CA ARG A 472 34.87 20.21 1.45
C ARG A 472 34.73 20.51 -0.03
N VAL A 473 35.42 19.73 -0.85
CA VAL A 473 35.38 19.80 -2.30
C VAL A 473 34.79 18.49 -2.83
N GLU A 474 33.68 18.58 -3.57
CA GLU A 474 33.05 17.44 -4.24
C GLU A 474 33.23 17.59 -5.75
N ILE A 475 33.73 16.53 -6.38
CA ILE A 475 34.13 16.50 -7.78
C ILE A 475 33.45 15.31 -8.44
N ASP A 476 32.84 15.56 -9.59
CA ASP A 476 32.37 14.52 -10.48
C ASP A 476 33.50 14.09 -11.41
N CYS A 477 33.93 12.83 -11.28
CA CYS A 477 34.98 12.25 -12.10
C CYS A 477 34.42 11.47 -13.32
N GLY A 478 33.11 11.57 -13.59
CA GLY A 478 32.44 10.91 -14.69
C GLY A 478 31.43 9.86 -14.24
N PRO A 479 30.85 9.09 -15.18
CA PRO A 479 29.69 8.22 -14.93
C PRO A 479 29.89 7.29 -13.73
N GLY A 480 29.24 7.62 -12.63
CA GLY A 480 29.29 6.81 -11.42
C GLY A 480 30.62 6.87 -10.67
N THR A 481 31.40 7.95 -10.72
CA THR A 481 32.57 8.16 -9.84
C THR A 481 32.58 9.59 -9.31
N SER A 482 32.60 9.77 -7.98
CA SER A 482 32.76 11.08 -7.37
C SER A 482 33.80 11.07 -6.26
N MET A 483 34.59 12.12 -6.20
CA MET A 483 35.65 12.29 -5.22
C MET A 483 35.26 13.39 -4.23
N LYS A 484 35.34 13.07 -2.93
CA LYS A 484 35.13 14.05 -1.85
C LYS A 484 36.46 14.29 -1.15
N VAL A 485 36.92 15.53 -1.19
CA VAL A 485 38.16 15.95 -0.55
C VAL A 485 37.83 16.87 0.61
N GLU A 486 38.24 16.47 1.80
CA GLU A 486 38.22 17.30 3.00
C GLU A 486 39.61 17.90 3.18
N VAL A 487 39.68 19.22 3.24
CA VAL A 487 40.93 19.98 3.40
C VAL A 487 40.86 20.75 4.71
N GLU A 488 41.84 20.51 5.57
CA GLU A 488 42.08 21.28 6.77
C GLU A 488 43.31 22.16 6.55
N VAL A 489 43.12 23.48 6.62
CA VAL A 489 44.20 24.45 6.53
C VAL A 489 44.56 24.89 7.93
N GLY A 490 45.78 24.53 8.36
CA GLY A 490 46.32 24.91 9.67
C GLY A 490 46.56 26.42 9.80
N PRO A 491 46.73 26.93 11.03
CA PRO A 491 47.05 28.32 11.30
C PRO A 491 48.37 28.79 10.70
#